data_AF-A0A7W0FTK2-F1
#
_entry.id   AF-A0A7W0FTK2-F1
#
_cell.length_a   1.000
_cell.length_b   1.000
_cell.length_c   1.000
_cell.angle_alpha   90.00
_cell.angle_beta   90.00
_cell.angle_gamma   90.00
#
_symmetry.space_group_name_H-M   'P 1'
#
loop_
_entity.id
_entity.type
_entity.pdbx_description
1 polymer ?
#
loop_
_entity_poly.entity_id
_entity_poly.type
_entity_poly.pdbx_seq_one_letter_code
_entity_poly.pdbx_strand_id
1 'polypeptide(L)'
;MANKKGHKNLVGKRLPLFSEMLKNNSLIREKETVSWYNNEIKTVEFMTGTSLWYGYGIRPVPIKWVLICGSKSNPDPVVIFTTDLECHPKDIIMGFIARWPIETTFEEARRHLGMETQRQWSDKAVERETPCILA
;
A
#
# COMPACT_ATOMS: atom_id res chain seq x y z
N MET A 1 10.21 -51.63 7.04
CA MET A 1 10.98 -50.37 6.97
C MET A 1 10.03 -49.22 7.25
N ALA A 2 10.24 -48.50 8.35
CA ALA A 2 9.32 -47.45 8.78
C ALA A 2 9.37 -46.26 7.81
N ASN A 3 8.22 -45.92 7.24
CA ASN A 3 7.99 -44.79 6.34
C ASN A 3 8.26 -43.48 7.12
N LYS A 4 9.48 -42.92 7.03
CA LYS A 4 9.81 -41.63 7.66
C LYS A 4 8.98 -40.55 6.97
N LYS A 5 7.90 -40.09 7.62
CA LYS A 5 7.10 -38.96 7.15
C LYS A 5 8.01 -37.76 6.89
N GLY A 6 7.95 -37.24 5.67
CA GLY A 6 8.68 -36.02 5.28
C GLY A 6 8.28 -34.82 6.13
N HIS A 7 9.09 -33.76 6.05
CA HIS A 7 8.83 -32.51 6.77
C HIS A 7 7.45 -31.95 6.38
N LYS A 8 6.66 -31.52 7.37
CA LYS A 8 5.34 -30.92 7.10
C LYS A 8 5.55 -29.60 6.37
N ASN A 9 4.69 -29.32 5.39
CA ASN A 9 4.73 -28.04 4.69
C ASN A 9 4.51 -26.90 5.69
N LEU A 10 5.39 -25.90 5.63
CA LEU A 10 5.32 -24.71 6.49
C LEU A 10 4.18 -23.77 6.07
N VAL A 11 3.83 -23.77 4.78
CA VAL A 11 2.78 -22.94 4.19
C VAL A 11 1.77 -23.81 3.43
N GLY A 12 0.55 -23.28 3.27
CA GLY A 12 -0.52 -23.94 2.54
C GLY A 12 -0.34 -23.93 1.03
N LYS A 13 -1.44 -24.16 0.30
CA LYS A 13 -1.46 -24.08 -1.16
C LYS A 13 -1.17 -22.64 -1.60
N ARG A 14 -0.43 -22.51 -2.70
CA ARG A 14 -0.17 -21.22 -3.34
C ARG A 14 -1.48 -20.60 -3.81
N LEU A 15 -1.69 -19.32 -3.48
CA LEU A 15 -2.80 -18.53 -4.01
C LEU A 15 -2.53 -18.14 -5.47
N PRO A 16 -3.59 -17.91 -6.28
CA PRO A 16 -3.45 -17.36 -7.62
C PRO A 16 -2.66 -16.05 -7.62
N LEU A 17 -2.02 -15.72 -8.73
CA LEU A 17 -1.40 -14.41 -8.90
C LEU A 17 -2.48 -13.33 -8.99
N PHE A 18 -2.21 -12.11 -8.52
CA PHE A 18 -3.17 -11.01 -8.64
C PHE A 18 -3.56 -10.72 -10.11
N SER A 19 -2.63 -10.90 -11.04
CA SER A 19 -2.89 -10.80 -12.48
C SER A 19 -3.86 -11.88 -12.99
N GLU A 20 -3.87 -13.06 -12.40
CA GLU A 20 -4.82 -14.13 -12.70
C GLU A 20 -6.18 -13.82 -12.07
N MET A 21 -6.19 -13.30 -10.84
CA MET A 21 -7.41 -12.87 -10.15
C MET A 21 -8.16 -11.79 -10.94
N LEU A 22 -7.44 -10.81 -11.49
CA LEU A 22 -8.03 -9.75 -12.32
C LEU A 22 -8.72 -10.27 -13.58
N LYS A 23 -8.16 -11.31 -14.21
CA LYS A 23 -8.72 -11.95 -15.41
C LYS A 23 -9.89 -12.86 -15.09
N ASN A 24 -10.01 -13.30 -13.84
CA ASN A 24 -11.00 -14.26 -13.43
C ASN A 24 -12.35 -13.58 -13.14
N ASN A 25 -13.27 -13.68 -14.08
CA ASN A 25 -14.61 -13.09 -13.96
C ASN A 25 -15.53 -13.82 -12.97
N SER A 26 -15.11 -14.98 -12.44
CA SER A 26 -15.84 -15.70 -11.40
C SER A 26 -15.56 -15.19 -9.99
N LEU A 27 -14.50 -14.40 -9.80
CA LEU A 27 -14.20 -13.78 -8.51
C LEU A 27 -15.14 -12.59 -8.28
N ILE A 28 -15.75 -12.56 -7.10
CA ILE A 28 -16.63 -11.48 -6.68
C ILE A 28 -15.76 -10.23 -6.44
N ARG A 29 -16.19 -9.12 -7.04
CA ARG A 29 -15.61 -7.79 -6.83
C ARG A 29 -16.54 -7.00 -5.94
N GLU A 30 -16.01 -6.51 -4.83
CA GLU A 30 -16.72 -5.62 -3.93
C GLU A 30 -16.57 -4.18 -4.41
N LYS A 31 -17.51 -3.31 -3.98
CA LYS A 31 -17.54 -1.90 -4.33
C LYS A 31 -17.56 -1.07 -3.07
N GLU A 32 -16.69 -0.08 -3.03
CA GLU A 32 -16.65 0.90 -1.95
C GLU A 32 -16.60 2.31 -2.49
N THR A 33 -17.25 3.22 -1.78
CA THR A 33 -17.23 4.65 -2.11
C THR A 33 -16.26 5.35 -1.17
N VAL A 34 -15.24 5.97 -1.78
CA VAL A 34 -14.13 6.61 -1.06
C VAL A 34 -14.00 8.08 -1.47
N SER A 35 -13.58 8.90 -0.51
CA SER A 35 -13.12 10.26 -0.79
C SER A 35 -11.78 10.17 -1.52
N TRP A 36 -11.73 10.74 -2.71
CA TRP A 36 -10.58 10.80 -3.59
C TRP A 36 -9.92 12.19 -3.51
N TYR A 37 -8.86 12.42 -4.29
CA TYR A 37 -8.21 13.74 -4.36
C TYR A 37 -9.18 14.83 -4.80
N ASN A 38 -8.89 16.08 -4.46
CA ASN A 38 -9.68 17.26 -4.83
C ASN A 38 -11.16 17.18 -4.38
N ASN A 39 -11.43 16.56 -3.23
CA ASN A 39 -12.78 16.33 -2.70
C ASN A 39 -13.72 15.55 -3.64
N GLU A 40 -13.18 14.82 -4.61
CA GLU A 40 -13.99 13.96 -5.46
C GLU A 40 -14.44 12.72 -4.69
N ILE A 41 -15.61 12.19 -5.04
CA ILE A 41 -16.09 10.91 -4.53
C ILE A 41 -15.98 9.88 -5.64
N LYS A 42 -15.27 8.78 -5.38
CA LYS A 42 -15.03 7.73 -6.37
C LYS A 42 -15.49 6.39 -5.83
N THR A 43 -16.21 5.64 -6.66
CA THR A 43 -16.51 4.22 -6.39
C THR A 43 -15.39 3.36 -6.96
N VAL A 44 -14.77 2.55 -6.11
CA VAL A 44 -13.68 1.64 -6.47
C VAL A 44 -14.15 0.19 -6.40
N GLU A 45 -13.77 -0.60 -7.40
CA GLU A 45 -13.97 -2.05 -7.38
C GLU A 45 -12.70 -2.72 -6.84
N PHE A 46 -12.84 -3.62 -5.88
CA PHE A 46 -11.71 -4.31 -5.28
C PHE A 46 -12.03 -5.76 -4.92
N MET A 47 -10.97 -6.51 -4.63
CA MET A 47 -10.98 -7.82 -4.01
C MET A 47 -10.13 -7.77 -2.74
N THR A 48 -10.47 -8.55 -1.73
CA THR A 48 -9.68 -8.63 -0.49
C THR A 48 -9.48 -10.07 -0.04
N GLY A 49 -8.44 -10.28 0.75
CA GLY A 49 -8.19 -11.55 1.39
C GLY A 49 -6.97 -11.49 2.29
N THR A 50 -6.64 -12.64 2.89
CA THR A 50 -5.45 -12.83 3.70
C THR A 50 -4.53 -13.86 3.07
N SER A 51 -3.22 -13.67 3.18
CA SER A 51 -2.22 -14.62 2.72
C SER A 51 -1.09 -14.73 3.74
N LEU A 52 -0.25 -15.75 3.60
CA LEU A 52 1.00 -15.83 4.36
C LEU A 52 2.11 -15.20 3.53
N TRP A 53 2.71 -14.14 4.06
CA TRP A 53 3.95 -13.58 3.54
C TRP A 53 5.10 -14.52 3.89
N TYR A 54 5.70 -15.14 2.86
CA TYR A 54 6.76 -16.12 3.02
C TYR A 54 7.97 -15.75 2.18
N GLY A 55 9.15 -15.77 2.81
CA GLY A 55 10.45 -15.53 2.19
C GLY A 55 11.52 -16.41 2.82
N TYR A 56 12.65 -16.58 2.14
CA TYR A 56 13.75 -17.40 2.65
C TYR A 56 14.27 -16.87 3.99
N GLY A 57 14.35 -17.73 5.00
CA GLY A 57 14.83 -17.35 6.34
C GLY A 57 13.82 -16.60 7.22
N ILE A 58 12.58 -16.39 6.75
CA ILE A 58 11.55 -15.66 7.50
C ILE A 58 10.40 -16.61 7.85
N ARG A 59 9.97 -16.59 9.13
CA ARG A 59 8.77 -17.31 9.55
C ARG A 59 7.55 -16.71 8.86
N PRO A 60 6.66 -17.50 8.23
CA PRO A 60 5.51 -16.96 7.53
C PRO A 60 4.64 -16.07 8.44
N VAL A 61 4.32 -14.87 7.96
CA VAL A 61 3.49 -13.90 8.68
C VAL A 61 2.18 -13.69 7.93
N PRO A 62 1.01 -13.73 8.59
CA PRO A 62 -0.24 -13.40 7.93
C PRO A 62 -0.26 -11.93 7.52
N ILE A 63 -0.73 -11.66 6.31
CA ILE A 63 -0.90 -10.31 5.77
C ILE A 63 -2.28 -10.22 5.11
N LYS A 64 -2.94 -9.08 5.28
CA LYS A 64 -4.17 -8.76 4.55
C LYS A 64 -3.82 -7.95 3.33
N TRP A 65 -4.55 -8.19 2.25
CA TRP A 65 -4.36 -7.48 0.99
C TRP A 65 -5.70 -6.98 0.43
N VAL A 66 -5.61 -5.88 -0.30
CA VAL A 66 -6.68 -5.31 -1.10
C VAL A 66 -6.15 -5.10 -2.50
N LEU A 67 -6.79 -5.72 -3.48
CA LEU A 67 -6.52 -5.56 -4.91
C LEU A 67 -7.59 -4.68 -5.52
N ILE A 68 -7.23 -3.44 -5.88
CA ILE A 68 -8.08 -2.52 -6.62
C ILE A 68 -8.01 -2.90 -8.10
N CYS A 69 -9.17 -3.18 -8.72
CA CYS A 69 -9.26 -3.83 -10.03
C CYS A 69 -8.98 -2.92 -11.24
N GLY A 70 -8.67 -1.64 -11.01
CA GLY A 70 -8.64 -0.62 -12.06
C GLY A 70 -10.05 -0.12 -12.41
N SER A 71 -10.11 1.09 -12.97
CA SER A 71 -11.35 1.76 -13.39
C SER A 71 -11.13 2.39 -14.77
N LYS A 72 -12.19 2.84 -15.45
CA LYS A 72 -12.06 3.59 -16.72
C LYS A 72 -11.11 4.80 -16.62
N SER A 73 -10.98 5.42 -15.45
CA SER A 73 -10.13 6.60 -15.23
C SER A 73 -8.74 6.29 -14.65
N ASN A 74 -8.51 5.07 -14.18
CA ASN A 74 -7.17 4.60 -13.80
C ASN A 74 -7.09 3.10 -14.14
N PRO A 75 -6.51 2.74 -15.30
CA PRO A 75 -6.55 1.38 -15.81
C PRO A 75 -5.64 0.44 -15.00
N ASP A 76 -4.65 0.97 -14.29
CA ASP A 76 -3.66 0.15 -13.63
C ASP A 76 -4.19 -0.37 -12.28
N PRO A 77 -4.23 -1.70 -12.09
CA PRO A 77 -4.64 -2.30 -10.83
C PRO A 77 -3.58 -2.06 -9.76
N VAL A 78 -4.03 -1.85 -8.52
CA VAL A 78 -3.15 -1.58 -7.38
C VAL A 78 -3.37 -2.64 -6.32
N VAL A 79 -2.28 -3.19 -5.77
CA VAL A 79 -2.33 -4.10 -4.63
C VAL A 79 -1.77 -3.39 -3.41
N ILE A 80 -2.56 -3.33 -2.35
CA ILE A 80 -2.20 -2.73 -1.07
C ILE A 80 -2.13 -3.86 -0.04
N PHE A 81 -1.12 -3.82 0.81
CA PHE A 81 -0.92 -4.78 1.89
C PHE A 81 -0.97 -4.08 3.25
N THR A 82 -1.49 -4.77 4.25
CA THR A 82 -1.45 -4.33 5.64
C THR A 82 -1.16 -5.50 6.57
N THR A 83 -0.42 -5.23 7.64
CA THR A 83 -0.20 -6.17 8.74
C THR A 83 -1.38 -6.25 9.71
N ASP A 84 -2.28 -5.27 9.67
CA ASP A 84 -3.52 -5.30 10.45
C ASP A 84 -4.60 -6.11 9.71
N LEU A 85 -4.84 -7.33 10.21
CA LEU A 85 -5.77 -8.29 9.60
C LEU A 85 -7.24 -7.91 9.78
N GLU A 86 -7.55 -7.09 10.77
CA GLU A 86 -8.92 -6.69 11.09
C GLU A 86 -9.29 -5.37 10.40
N CYS A 87 -8.31 -4.64 9.87
CA CYS A 87 -8.51 -3.37 9.16
C CYS A 87 -9.52 -3.52 8.01
N HIS A 88 -10.53 -2.65 7.96
CA HIS A 88 -11.56 -2.69 6.93
C HIS A 88 -10.98 -2.32 5.55
N PRO A 89 -11.37 -2.99 4.45
CA PRO A 89 -10.83 -2.69 3.12
C PRO A 89 -10.92 -1.22 2.72
N LYS A 90 -12.03 -0.56 3.09
CA LYS A 90 -12.21 0.88 2.89
C LYS A 90 -11.13 1.73 3.55
N ASP A 91 -10.76 1.42 4.80
CA ASP A 91 -9.75 2.17 5.55
C ASP A 91 -8.35 1.94 4.96
N ILE A 92 -8.05 0.73 4.50
CA ILE A 92 -6.82 0.41 3.78
C ILE A 92 -6.71 1.26 2.51
N ILE A 93 -7.79 1.35 1.73
CA ILE A 93 -7.84 2.15 0.50
C ILE A 93 -7.70 3.65 0.82
N MET A 94 -8.44 4.15 1.81
CA MET A 94 -8.37 5.56 2.23
C MET A 94 -6.99 5.94 2.76
N GLY A 95 -6.33 5.06 3.52
CA GLY A 95 -4.95 5.26 3.97
C GLY A 95 -3.96 5.35 2.80
N PHE A 96 -4.14 4.52 1.77
CA PHE A 96 -3.34 4.61 0.55
C PHE A 96 -3.57 5.94 -0.20
N ILE A 97 -4.83 6.38 -0.30
CA ILE A 97 -5.18 7.67 -0.91
C ILE A 97 -4.54 8.82 -0.13
N ALA A 98 -4.64 8.81 1.20
CA ALA A 98 -4.09 9.84 2.09
C ALA A 98 -2.56 10.01 1.99
N ARG A 99 -1.85 9.14 1.26
CA ARG A 99 -0.43 9.30 0.96
C ARG A 99 -0.14 10.50 0.05
N TRP A 100 -0.96 10.75 -0.98
CA TRP A 100 -0.63 11.75 -2.00
C TRP A 100 -0.39 13.18 -1.49
N PRO A 101 -1.13 13.69 -0.49
CA PRO A 101 -0.83 14.98 0.11
C PRO A 101 0.64 15.15 0.54
N ILE A 102 1.38 14.08 0.85
CA ILE A 102 2.81 14.17 1.21
C ILE A 102 3.66 14.76 0.08
N GLU A 103 3.36 14.40 -1.18
CA GLU A 103 4.11 14.89 -2.34
C GLU A 103 3.84 16.37 -2.56
N THR A 104 2.57 16.79 -2.41
CA THR A 104 2.17 18.20 -2.41
C THR A 104 2.85 18.96 -1.29
N THR A 105 2.90 18.43 -0.06
CA THR A 105 3.61 19.07 1.05
C THR A 105 5.09 19.31 0.72
N PHE A 106 5.77 18.35 0.09
CA PHE A 106 7.17 18.52 -0.31
C PHE A 106 7.36 19.54 -1.43
N GLU A 107 6.45 19.59 -2.41
CA GLU A 107 6.50 20.60 -3.47
C GLU A 107 6.24 22.01 -2.92
N GLU A 108 5.19 22.16 -2.12
CA GLU A 108 4.79 23.42 -1.51
C GLU A 108 5.85 23.92 -0.52
N ALA A 109 6.48 23.05 0.27
CA ALA A 109 7.56 23.43 1.17
C ALA A 109 8.78 24.00 0.41
N ARG A 110 9.17 23.37 -0.70
CA ARG A 110 10.26 23.89 -1.56
C ARG A 110 9.88 25.21 -2.21
N ARG A 111 8.66 25.31 -2.74
CA ARG A 111 8.18 26.49 -3.46
C ARG A 111 7.94 27.70 -2.57
N HIS A 112 7.30 27.50 -1.43
CA HIS A 112 6.78 28.59 -0.61
C HIS A 112 7.58 28.85 0.66
N LEU A 113 8.22 27.83 1.22
CA LEU A 113 8.99 27.97 2.46
C LEU A 113 10.50 28.04 2.19
N GLY A 114 10.94 27.93 0.94
CA GLY A 114 12.36 27.94 0.59
C GLY A 114 13.11 26.71 1.10
N MET A 115 12.41 25.59 1.32
CA MET A 115 13.07 24.31 1.58
C MET A 115 14.05 23.99 0.45
N GLU A 116 15.25 23.51 0.79
CA GLU A 116 16.38 23.27 -0.15
C GLU A 116 17.01 24.54 -0.76
N THR A 117 16.63 25.74 -0.34
CA THR A 117 17.26 27.01 -0.78
C THR A 117 18.25 27.59 0.24
N GLN A 118 18.47 26.90 1.37
CA GLN A 118 19.35 27.35 2.44
C GLN A 118 20.80 27.47 1.95
N ARG A 119 21.52 28.49 2.43
CA ARG A 119 22.92 28.77 2.05
C ARG A 119 23.91 28.59 3.21
N GLN A 120 23.60 27.70 4.13
CA GLN A 120 24.49 27.40 5.25
C GLN A 120 25.75 26.68 4.79
N TRP A 121 26.86 26.91 5.49
CA TRP A 121 28.20 26.42 5.11
C TRP A 121 28.54 25.01 5.61
N SER A 122 27.63 24.35 6.33
CA SER A 122 27.84 22.99 6.83
C SER A 122 26.55 22.19 6.86
N ASP A 123 26.64 20.88 6.61
CA ASP A 123 25.49 19.97 6.63
C ASP A 123 24.72 20.04 7.95
N LYS A 124 25.45 20.10 9.08
CA LYS A 124 24.84 20.21 10.41
C LYS A 124 24.06 21.51 10.63
N ALA A 125 24.38 22.58 9.91
CA ALA A 125 23.62 23.82 9.99
C ALA A 125 22.33 23.70 9.15
N VAL A 126 22.41 23.10 7.96
CA VAL A 126 21.24 22.77 7.13
C VAL A 126 20.28 21.85 7.89
N GLU A 127 20.76 20.74 8.46
CA GLU A 127 19.95 19.78 9.23
C GLU A 127 19.20 20.41 10.41
N ARG A 128 19.76 21.46 11.02
CA ARG A 128 19.12 22.18 12.13
C ARG A 128 18.11 23.21 11.66
N GLU A 129 18.37 23.88 10.54
CA GLU A 129 17.53 24.95 10.02
C GLU A 129 16.32 24.39 9.25
N THR A 130 16.49 23.30 8.50
CA THR A 130 15.43 22.71 7.67
C THR A 130 14.12 22.43 8.45
N PRO A 131 14.14 21.86 9.67
CA PRO A 131 12.90 21.68 10.45
C PRO A 131 12.27 23.01 10.90
N CYS A 132 13.07 24.05 11.18
CA CYS A 132 12.57 25.35 11.66
C CYS A 132 11.76 26.11 10.60
N ILE A 133 11.89 25.75 9.33
CA ILE A 133 11.14 26.34 8.21
C ILE A 133 9.68 25.87 8.18
N LEU A 134 9.37 24.77 8.88
CA LEU A 134 8.02 24.22 9.01
C LEU A 134 7.30 24.70 10.28
N ALA A 135 7.96 25.49 11.12
CA ALA A 135 7.47 25.93 12.43
C ALA A 135 6.50 27.13 12.36
#